data_AF-A0A067JX46-F1
#
_entry.id   AF-A0A067JX46-F1
#
_cell.length_a   1.000
_cell.length_b   1.000
_cell.length_c   1.000
_cell.angle_alpha   90.00
_cell.angle_beta   90.00
_cell.angle_gamma   90.00
#
_symmetry.space_group_name_H-M   'P 1'
#
loop_
_entity.id
_entity.type
_entity.pdbx_description
1 polymer ?
#
loop_
_entity_poly.entity_id
_entity_poly.type
_entity_poly.pdbx_seq_one_letter_code
_entity_poly.pdbx_strand_id
1 'polypeptide(L)'
;MAFKLYPKAATLSIVILLALIFKSDAGRVVVYWGQDEREGSLTATSRKFFVGLPASQAAAGDGFVPTDQLISKILPFVKTSSKYGGVMLWDRYNDNKSGYSSKIKSSV
;
A
#
# COMPACT_ATOMS: atom_id res chain seq x y z
N MET A 1 39.13 -16.50 -37.83
CA MET A 1 38.51 -17.41 -36.85
C MET A 1 37.03 -17.10 -36.79
N ALA A 2 36.16 -18.01 -37.27
CA ALA A 2 34.72 -17.79 -37.29
C ALA A 2 34.12 -18.17 -35.92
N PHE A 3 33.51 -17.21 -35.23
CA PHE A 3 32.82 -17.44 -33.97
C PHE A 3 31.55 -18.25 -34.26
N LYS A 4 31.53 -19.53 -33.89
CA LYS A 4 30.31 -20.35 -34.00
C LYS A 4 29.29 -19.83 -32.99
N LEU A 5 28.34 -19.03 -33.46
CA LEU A 5 27.21 -18.58 -32.67
C LEU A 5 26.26 -19.77 -32.47
N TYR A 6 26.25 -20.33 -31.27
CA TYR A 6 25.36 -21.45 -30.95
C TYR A 6 23.92 -20.93 -30.84
N PRO A 7 23.02 -21.30 -31.78
CA PRO A 7 21.70 -20.67 -31.88
C PRO A 7 20.83 -20.94 -30.63
N LYS A 8 21.05 -22.07 -29.96
CA LYS A 8 20.35 -22.47 -28.74
C LYS A 8 20.75 -21.64 -27.51
N ALA A 9 22.02 -21.22 -27.44
CA ALA A 9 22.49 -20.35 -26.37
C ALA A 9 22.05 -18.90 -26.62
N ALA A 10 22.06 -18.47 -27.90
CA ALA A 10 21.59 -17.15 -28.29
C ALA A 10 20.10 -16.94 -28.00
N THR A 11 19.23 -17.94 -28.21
CA THR A 11 17.81 -17.85 -27.84
C THR A 11 17.61 -17.78 -26.33
N LEU A 12 18.37 -18.53 -25.52
CA LEU A 12 18.29 -18.43 -24.06
C LEU A 12 18.69 -17.03 -23.57
N SER A 13 19.76 -16.46 -24.13
CA SER A 13 20.21 -15.10 -23.80
C SER A 13 19.17 -14.05 -24.17
N ILE A 14 18.51 -14.20 -25.32
CA ILE A 14 17.43 -13.29 -25.76
C ILE A 14 16.22 -13.36 -24.82
N VAL A 15 15.82 -14.57 -24.39
CA VAL A 15 14.69 -14.73 -23.44
C VAL A 15 15.02 -14.13 -22.08
N ILE A 16 16.25 -14.29 -21.59
CA ILE A 16 16.70 -13.67 -20.32
C ILE A 16 16.76 -12.15 -20.46
N LEU A 17 17.27 -11.62 -21.58
CA LEU A 17 17.27 -10.18 -21.87
C LEU A 17 15.85 -9.61 -21.95
N LEU A 18 14.89 -10.32 -22.55
CA LEU A 18 13.47 -9.93 -22.55
C LEU A 18 12.85 -10.02 -21.15
N ALA A 19 13.21 -11.01 -20.34
CA ALA A 19 12.71 -11.16 -18.97
C ALA A 19 13.11 -9.98 -18.07
N LEU A 20 14.28 -9.38 -18.29
CA LEU A 20 14.76 -8.19 -17.56
C LEU A 20 13.99 -6.91 -17.92
N ILE A 21 13.23 -6.90 -19.01
CA ILE A 21 12.39 -5.75 -19.42
C ILE A 21 11.06 -5.73 -18.66
N PHE A 22 10.64 -6.86 -18.07
CA PHE A 22 9.53 -6.89 -17.12
C PHE A 22 9.96 -6.22 -15.81
N LYS A 23 9.89 -4.91 -15.84
CA LYS A 23 10.04 -4.00 -14.72
C LYS A 23 9.22 -4.51 -13.54
N SER A 24 9.89 -4.77 -12.43
CA SER A 24 9.21 -5.07 -11.17
C SER A 24 8.36 -3.87 -10.78
N ASP A 25 7.04 -4.04 -10.67
CA ASP A 25 6.21 -3.11 -9.93
C ASP A 25 6.51 -3.35 -8.45
N ALA A 26 7.48 -2.61 -7.91
CA ALA A 26 7.68 -2.55 -6.48
C ALA A 26 6.46 -1.82 -5.91
N GLY A 27 5.43 -2.61 -5.60
CA GLY A 27 4.26 -2.16 -4.86
C GLY A 27 4.72 -1.29 -3.71
N ARG A 28 4.31 -0.02 -3.80
CA ARG A 28 4.49 1.09 -2.85
C ARG A 28 5.00 0.62 -1.48
N VAL A 29 6.25 0.98 -1.18
CA VAL A 29 6.91 0.79 0.12
C VAL A 29 5.94 1.14 1.24
N VAL A 30 5.59 0.14 2.05
CA VAL A 30 4.86 0.31 3.31
C VAL A 30 5.81 1.03 4.27
N VAL A 31 5.41 2.23 4.70
CA VAL A 31 6.14 3.00 5.71
C VAL A 31 5.90 2.32 7.06
N TYR A 32 6.99 1.86 7.68
CA TYR A 32 7.02 1.37 9.06
C TYR A 32 6.87 2.54 10.03
N TRP A 33 6.17 2.33 11.14
CA TRP A 33 5.93 3.36 12.15
C TRP A 33 7.18 3.60 13.03
N GLY A 34 7.52 4.87 13.23
CA GLY A 34 8.57 5.36 14.13
C GLY A 34 9.60 6.24 13.42
N GLN A 35 9.33 7.53 13.27
CA GLN A 35 10.28 8.50 12.73
C GLN A 35 10.76 9.42 13.88
N ASP A 36 12.07 9.46 14.14
CA ASP A 36 12.67 10.34 15.14
C ASP A 36 12.85 11.78 14.61
N GLU A 37 12.94 12.76 15.52
CA GLU A 37 12.98 14.21 15.26
C GLU A 37 14.14 14.70 14.36
N ARG A 38 15.10 13.81 14.06
CA ARG A 38 16.28 14.08 13.22
C ARG A 38 16.09 13.71 11.75
N GLU A 39 15.00 13.02 11.43
CA GLU A 39 14.64 12.68 10.06
C GLU A 39 13.64 13.72 9.54
N GLY A 40 13.95 14.39 8.43
CA GLY A 40 13.13 15.48 7.88
C GLY A 40 11.64 15.13 7.70
N SER A 41 10.78 16.14 7.74
CA SER A 41 9.32 15.96 7.73
C SER A 41 8.84 15.02 6.61
N LEU A 42 8.01 14.03 6.97
CA LEU A 42 7.27 13.15 6.04
C LEU A 42 6.58 13.92 4.90
N THR A 43 6.30 15.21 5.07
CA THR A 43 5.72 16.07 4.04
C THR A 43 6.61 16.30 2.81
N ALA A 44 7.93 16.11 2.92
CA ALA A 44 8.89 16.29 1.82
C ALA A 44 9.06 15.03 0.96
N THR A 45 8.87 13.82 1.53
CA THR A 45 9.16 12.55 0.84
C THR A 45 7.92 11.65 0.67
N SER A 46 6.91 11.75 1.55
CA SER A 46 5.66 10.98 1.45
C SER A 46 4.58 11.80 0.72
N ARG A 47 4.28 11.42 -0.52
CA ARG A 47 3.29 12.16 -1.34
C ARG A 47 1.83 11.93 -0.89
N LYS A 48 1.58 10.93 -0.03
CA LYS A 48 0.23 10.57 0.42
C LYS A 48 0.21 10.06 1.86
N PHE A 49 -0.81 10.42 2.62
CA PHE A 49 -1.10 9.85 3.94
C PHE A 49 -2.33 8.94 3.90
N PHE A 50 -2.39 8.00 4.83
CA PHE A 50 -3.48 7.04 4.98
C PHE A 50 -3.98 7.10 6.42
N VAL A 51 -5.28 6.91 6.61
CA VAL A 51 -5.87 6.79 7.96
C VAL A 51 -5.76 5.34 8.39
N GLY A 52 -4.91 5.05 9.37
CA GLY A 52 -4.74 3.70 9.93
C GLY A 52 -5.81 3.41 10.99
N LEU A 53 -6.53 2.29 10.86
CA LEU A 53 -7.61 1.90 11.77
C LEU A 53 -7.61 0.39 12.06
N PRO A 54 -8.01 -0.02 13.27
CA PRO A 54 -8.37 -1.41 13.55
C PRO A 54 -9.61 -1.82 12.74
N ALA A 55 -9.56 -2.97 12.07
CA ALA A 55 -10.68 -3.51 11.29
C ALA A 55 -11.81 -4.06 12.19
N SER A 56 -11.54 -4.26 13.48
CA SER A 56 -12.51 -4.66 14.49
C SER A 56 -12.06 -4.17 15.87
N GLN A 57 -12.98 -4.14 16.83
CA GLN A 57 -12.65 -3.89 18.24
C GLN A 57 -11.79 -5.00 18.86
N ALA A 58 -11.74 -6.19 18.25
CA ALA A 58 -10.85 -7.27 18.70
C ALA A 58 -9.41 -7.10 18.17
N ALA A 59 -9.20 -6.22 17.18
CA ALA A 59 -7.89 -6.00 16.58
C ALA A 59 -7.01 -5.02 17.38
N ALA A 60 -7.59 -4.28 18.33
CA ALA A 60 -6.87 -3.36 19.21
C ALA A 60 -7.64 -3.15 20.51
N GLY A 61 -6.94 -2.90 21.62
CA GLY A 61 -7.57 -2.59 22.91
C GLY A 61 -8.37 -1.28 22.91
N ASP A 62 -8.02 -0.34 22.02
CA ASP A 62 -8.73 0.92 21.78
C ASP A 62 -8.48 1.41 20.33
N GLY A 63 -9.16 2.48 19.90
CA GLY A 63 -8.96 3.13 18.60
C GLY A 63 -9.81 2.56 17.46
N PHE A 64 -10.71 1.62 17.74
CA PHE A 64 -11.69 1.16 16.75
C PHE A 64 -12.72 2.25 16.48
N VAL A 65 -12.96 2.52 15.20
CA VAL A 65 -13.96 3.51 14.76
C VAL A 65 -15.06 2.80 13.98
N PRO A 66 -16.35 2.94 14.36
CA PRO A 66 -17.47 2.43 13.58
C PRO A 66 -17.50 3.00 12.15
N THR A 67 -17.93 2.20 11.17
CA THR A 67 -17.88 2.58 9.75
C THR A 67 -18.73 3.80 9.41
N ASP A 68 -19.86 3.98 10.10
CA ASP A 68 -20.72 5.16 9.98
C ASP A 68 -20.01 6.45 10.44
N GLN A 69 -19.27 6.39 11.55
CA GLN A 69 -18.49 7.53 12.06
C GLN A 69 -17.31 7.85 11.15
N LEU A 70 -16.63 6.81 10.64
CA LEU A 70 -15.57 6.98 9.65
C LEU A 70 -16.10 7.71 8.41
N ILE A 71 -17.22 7.25 7.83
CA ILE A 71 -17.78 7.82 6.60
C ILE A 71 -18.34 9.22 6.81
N SER A 72 -19.05 9.47 7.91
CA SER A 72 -19.76 10.74 8.11
C SER A 72 -18.89 11.87 8.68
N LYS A 73 -17.85 11.54 9.46
CA LYS A 73 -17.05 12.55 10.17
C LYS A 73 -15.60 12.61 9.72
N ILE A 74 -14.96 11.46 9.53
CA ILE A 74 -13.51 11.40 9.28
C ILE A 74 -13.21 11.54 7.79
N LEU A 75 -13.87 10.78 6.92
CA LEU A 75 -13.64 10.82 5.48
C LEU A 75 -13.84 12.22 4.88
N PRO A 76 -14.88 13.00 5.23
CA PRO A 76 -15.04 14.35 4.72
C PRO A 76 -13.89 15.27 5.09
N PHE A 77 -13.36 15.13 6.32
CA PHE A 77 -12.22 15.92 6.79
C PHE A 77 -10.92 15.54 6.06
N VAL A 78 -10.58 14.25 6.00
CA VAL A 78 -9.29 13.83 5.41
C VAL A 78 -9.26 13.97 3.90
N LYS A 79 -10.40 13.80 3.22
CA LYS A 79 -10.52 13.98 1.76
C LYS A 79 -10.34 15.43 1.31
N THR A 80 -10.42 16.41 2.22
CA THR A 80 -10.09 17.81 1.89
C THR A 80 -8.63 17.99 1.48
N SER A 81 -7.74 17.11 1.93
CA SER A 81 -6.32 17.16 1.61
C SER A 81 -6.02 16.45 0.30
N SER A 82 -5.34 17.13 -0.63
CA SER A 82 -4.80 16.52 -1.86
C SER A 82 -3.78 15.42 -1.59
N LYS A 83 -3.26 15.32 -0.35
CA LYS A 83 -2.35 14.27 0.11
C LYS A 83 -3.08 13.03 0.66
N TYR A 84 -4.41 13.00 0.72
CA TYR A 84 -5.11 11.79 1.15
C TYR A 84 -4.94 10.65 0.13
N GLY A 85 -4.60 9.47 0.62
CA GLY A 85 -4.34 8.26 -0.17
C GLY A 85 -5.31 7.11 0.09
N GLY A 86 -6.02 7.09 1.22
CA GLY A 86 -6.98 6.05 1.56
C GLY A 86 -7.00 5.67 3.04
N VAL A 87 -7.56 4.50 3.35
CA VAL A 87 -7.60 3.89 4.68
C VAL A 87 -6.68 2.66 4.70
N MET A 88 -5.93 2.51 5.79
CA MET A 88 -5.13 1.32 6.08
C MET A 88 -5.80 0.56 7.22
N LEU A 89 -6.06 -0.74 7.04
CA LEU A 89 -6.74 -1.56 8.04
C LEU A 89 -5.79 -2.57 8.67
N TRP A 90 -5.76 -2.59 10.00
CA TRP A 90 -5.14 -3.65 10.77
C TRP A 90 -6.23 -4.56 11.38
N ASP A 91 -6.34 -5.83 11.03
CA ASP A 91 -5.60 -6.62 10.06
C ASP A 91 -6.56 -7.34 9.11
N ARG A 92 -6.02 -8.07 8.14
CA ARG A 92 -6.82 -8.83 7.16
C ARG A 92 -7.72 -9.88 7.81
N TYR A 93 -7.26 -10.49 8.92
CA TYR A 93 -8.02 -11.51 9.63
C TYR A 93 -9.29 -10.94 10.26
N ASN A 94 -9.17 -9.81 10.94
CA ASN A 94 -10.29 -9.10 11.54
C ASN A 94 -11.18 -8.46 10.49
N ASP A 95 -10.62 -7.94 9.39
CA ASP A 95 -11.38 -7.39 8.28
C ASP A 95 -12.28 -8.44 7.61
N ASN A 96 -11.77 -9.66 7.39
CA ASN A 96 -12.58 -10.76 6.85
C ASN A 96 -13.75 -11.14 7.78
N LYS A 97 -13.59 -10.95 9.10
CA LYS A 97 -14.64 -11.27 10.09
C LYS A 97 -15.67 -10.16 10.23
N SER A 98 -15.23 -8.90 10.28
CA SER A 98 -16.10 -7.74 10.50
C SER A 98 -16.72 -7.20 9.20
N GLY A 99 -16.10 -7.51 8.06
CA GLY A 99 -16.44 -6.96 6.75
C GLY A 99 -16.19 -5.45 6.65
N TYR A 100 -15.19 -4.94 7.40
CA TYR A 100 -14.96 -3.50 7.54
C TYR A 100 -14.66 -2.82 6.20
N SER A 101 -13.72 -3.38 5.43
CA SER A 101 -13.32 -2.88 4.11
C SER A 101 -14.50 -2.86 3.14
N SER A 102 -15.31 -3.93 3.11
CA SER A 102 -16.49 -4.02 2.26
C SER A 102 -17.51 -2.91 2.52
N LYS A 103 -17.67 -2.50 3.79
CA LYS A 103 -18.61 -1.45 4.21
C LYS A 103 -18.13 -0.04 3.84
N ILE A 104 -16.82 0.19 3.79
CA ILE A 104 -16.24 1.50 3.50
C ILE A 104 -15.76 1.66 2.06
N LYS A 105 -15.68 0.58 1.28
CA LYS A 105 -15.12 0.54 -0.08
C LYS A 105 -15.74 1.54 -1.04
N SER A 106 -17.05 1.80 -0.93
CA SER A 106 -17.75 2.78 -1.78
C SER A 106 -17.47 4.22 -1.39
N SER A 107 -16.98 4.44 -0.17
CA SER A 107 -16.80 5.76 0.43
C SER A 107 -15.35 6.20 0.48
N VAL A 108 -14.37 5.30 0.32
CA VAL A 108 -12.93 5.60 0.32
C VAL A 108 -12.47 5.99 -1.07
#